data_AF-A0A8H8M3C5-F1
#
_entry.id   AF-A0A8H8M3C5-F1
#
_cell.length_a   1.000
_cell.length_b   1.000
_cell.length_c   1.000
_cell.angle_alpha   90.00
_cell.angle_beta   90.00
_cell.angle_gamma   90.00
#
_symmetry.space_group_name_H-M   'P 1'
#
loop_
_entity.id
_entity.type
_entity.pdbx_description
1 polymer ?
#
loop_
_entity_poly.entity_id
_entity_poly.type
_entity_poly.pdbx_seq_one_letter_code
_entity_poly.pdbx_strand_id
1 'polypeptide(L)'
;MTVDNSLIAVFGATGTGKTTFVNDASGANFAIGHKSHACTQEVAQSPVFQVDGRNVVLFDTPGFDDTELSDTEILKRIASFLADSYQNGSKLTGVLYFHRITDIRMGGISRRTFSVFRNLCGNDSLANVLIVTNMWSDPPTQAQIDREAEIRDHKDFFQPALEKGARMVRRSHETKESAHEILKMIIGQEATTMSIQRELVDEQKELSDTKASQEVERELRMAAEKHQAEVAKAKAEMEAALREQEERARREREEQQARARAAEEKRLKEMEEMRRKNQEEQEKRRREAEAAKAAQEAMERARRDMEAAARRQWEEAQAHARHMAQRAADLQRELENRPGCVIA
;
A
#
# COMPACT_ATOMS: atom_id res chain seq x y z
N MET A 1 -10.57 -57.77 -35.36
CA MET A 1 -10.23 -57.58 -33.95
C MET A 1 -10.20 -56.08 -33.70
N THR A 2 -11.22 -55.52 -33.07
CA THR A 2 -11.16 -54.13 -32.59
C THR A 2 -10.06 -54.08 -31.55
N VAL A 3 -8.98 -53.37 -31.85
CA VAL A 3 -7.88 -53.23 -30.90
C VAL A 3 -8.40 -52.33 -29.78
N ASP A 4 -8.56 -52.90 -28.59
CA ASP A 4 -9.09 -52.17 -27.44
C ASP A 4 -8.02 -51.18 -26.97
N ASN A 5 -8.27 -49.90 -27.20
CA ASN A 5 -7.34 -48.83 -26.88
C ASN A 5 -7.65 -48.34 -25.46
N SER A 6 -6.64 -48.25 -24.60
CA SER A 6 -6.76 -47.57 -23.31
C SER A 6 -6.88 -46.06 -23.54
N LEU A 7 -8.06 -45.51 -23.29
CA LEU A 7 -8.38 -44.11 -23.46
C LEU A 7 -8.18 -43.37 -22.14
N ILE A 8 -7.24 -42.41 -22.11
CA ILE A 8 -6.90 -41.69 -20.89
C ILE A 8 -6.97 -40.18 -21.11
N ALA A 9 -7.76 -39.49 -20.28
CA ALA A 9 -7.84 -38.04 -20.31
C ALA A 9 -6.90 -37.40 -19.28
N VAL A 10 -6.27 -36.29 -19.63
CA VAL A 10 -5.31 -35.57 -18.79
C VAL A 10 -5.88 -34.22 -18.39
N PHE A 11 -6.18 -34.06 -17.11
CA PHE A 11 -6.82 -32.90 -16.49
C PHE A 11 -5.87 -32.14 -15.57
N GLY A 12 -6.23 -30.90 -15.22
CA GLY A 12 -5.51 -30.07 -14.26
C GLY A 12 -5.40 -28.62 -14.71
N ALA A 13 -4.96 -27.75 -13.80
CA ALA A 13 -4.81 -26.31 -14.08
C ALA A 13 -3.80 -26.02 -15.20
N THR A 14 -3.84 -24.80 -15.76
CA THR A 14 -2.86 -24.35 -16.74
C THR A 14 -1.44 -24.36 -16.14
N GLY A 15 -0.47 -24.85 -16.92
CA GLY A 15 0.93 -24.93 -16.50
C GLY A 15 1.27 -26.07 -15.53
N THR A 16 0.40 -27.05 -15.29
CA THR A 16 0.72 -28.21 -14.43
C THR A 16 1.56 -29.31 -15.11
N GLY A 17 1.83 -29.19 -16.41
CA GLY A 17 2.66 -30.13 -17.18
C GLY A 17 1.89 -31.19 -17.97
N LYS A 18 0.59 -30.99 -18.23
CA LYS A 18 -0.28 -31.91 -19.00
C LYS A 18 0.27 -32.21 -20.40
N THR A 19 0.44 -31.17 -21.22
CA THR A 19 0.95 -31.28 -22.59
C THR A 19 2.36 -31.87 -22.63
N THR A 20 3.24 -31.48 -21.69
CA THR A 20 4.58 -32.06 -21.55
C THR A 20 4.48 -33.57 -21.30
N PHE A 21 3.64 -34.01 -20.36
CA PHE A 21 3.43 -35.43 -20.10
C PHE A 21 2.92 -36.19 -21.33
N VAL A 22 1.98 -35.61 -22.07
CA VAL A 22 1.43 -36.23 -23.28
C VAL A 22 2.50 -36.38 -24.36
N ASN A 23 3.34 -35.37 -24.57
CA ASN A 23 4.47 -35.43 -25.48
C ASN A 23 5.49 -36.49 -25.04
N ASP A 24 5.86 -36.51 -23.76
CA ASP A 24 6.83 -37.47 -23.20
C ASP A 24 6.35 -38.92 -23.35
N ALA A 25 5.05 -39.17 -23.08
CA ALA A 25 4.47 -40.51 -23.16
C ALA A 25 4.35 -41.02 -24.61
N SER A 26 3.81 -40.18 -25.49
CA SER A 26 3.38 -40.58 -26.84
C SER A 26 4.42 -40.33 -27.93
N GLY A 27 5.41 -39.47 -27.67
CA GLY A 27 6.31 -38.96 -28.70
C GLY A 27 5.66 -37.91 -29.61
N ALA A 28 4.48 -37.40 -29.24
CA ALA A 28 3.87 -36.25 -29.90
C ALA A 28 4.72 -34.99 -29.73
N ASN A 29 4.45 -33.98 -30.55
CA ASN A 29 5.12 -32.69 -30.49
C ASN A 29 4.10 -31.55 -30.43
N PHE A 30 3.19 -31.62 -29.45
CA PHE A 30 2.27 -30.53 -29.16
C PHE A 30 3.05 -29.33 -28.61
N ALA A 31 2.63 -28.11 -28.96
CA ALA A 31 3.33 -26.89 -28.56
C ALA A 31 3.31 -26.71 -27.03
N ILE A 32 4.47 -26.38 -26.44
CA ILE A 32 4.66 -26.14 -24.99
C ILE A 32 5.13 -24.68 -24.77
N GLY A 33 4.53 -23.93 -23.83
CA GLY A 33 5.08 -22.65 -23.31
C GLY A 33 4.06 -21.51 -23.18
N HIS A 34 4.48 -20.30 -22.81
CA HIS A 34 3.57 -19.12 -22.69
C HIS A 34 2.96 -18.64 -24.02
N LYS A 35 3.20 -19.34 -25.13
CA LYS A 35 2.50 -19.17 -26.43
C LYS A 35 1.67 -20.42 -26.79
N SER A 36 1.67 -21.45 -25.95
CA SER A 36 0.82 -22.65 -26.11
C SER A 36 -0.60 -22.44 -25.58
N HIS A 37 -0.90 -21.28 -24.99
CA HIS A 37 -2.28 -20.85 -24.66
C HIS A 37 -3.21 -20.95 -25.88
N ALA A 38 -2.67 -20.70 -27.08
CA ALA A 38 -3.42 -20.79 -28.33
C ALA A 38 -3.67 -22.23 -28.85
N CYS A 39 -2.95 -23.26 -28.39
CA CYS A 39 -3.04 -24.62 -28.96
C CYS A 39 -3.91 -25.60 -28.16
N THR A 40 -4.19 -25.33 -26.90
CA THR A 40 -5.15 -26.13 -26.11
C THR A 40 -6.47 -25.40 -25.97
N GLN A 41 -6.91 -24.71 -27.03
CA GLN A 41 -8.30 -24.28 -27.08
C GLN A 41 -9.23 -25.49 -27.27
N GLU A 42 -8.78 -26.60 -27.84
CA GLU A 42 -9.58 -27.83 -27.97
C GLU A 42 -8.90 -29.02 -27.29
N VAL A 43 -9.66 -30.09 -27.06
CA VAL A 43 -9.11 -31.35 -26.53
C VAL A 43 -8.28 -32.01 -27.63
N ALA A 44 -6.98 -32.16 -27.40
CA ALA A 44 -6.05 -32.72 -28.37
C ALA A 44 -5.82 -34.21 -28.13
N GLN A 45 -5.91 -35.01 -29.19
CA GLN A 45 -5.70 -36.45 -29.14
C GLN A 45 -4.27 -36.82 -29.57
N SER A 46 -3.57 -37.61 -28.74
CA SER A 46 -2.25 -38.15 -29.08
C SER A 46 -2.33 -39.19 -30.21
N PRO A 47 -1.22 -39.44 -30.95
CA PRO A 47 -1.13 -40.67 -31.73
C PRO A 47 -1.27 -41.89 -30.82
N VAL A 48 -1.70 -43.03 -31.39
CA VAL A 48 -1.73 -44.31 -30.66
C VAL A 48 -0.29 -44.75 -30.40
N PHE A 49 0.04 -45.07 -29.15
CA PHE A 49 1.34 -45.61 -28.75
C PHE A 49 1.16 -46.82 -27.84
N GLN A 50 2.25 -47.57 -27.60
CA GLN A 50 2.20 -48.76 -26.77
C GLN A 50 2.87 -48.57 -25.41
N VAL A 51 2.21 -49.07 -24.37
CA VAL A 51 2.75 -49.21 -23.01
C VAL A 51 2.45 -50.63 -22.54
N ASP A 52 3.48 -51.40 -22.18
CA ASP A 52 3.38 -52.81 -21.78
C ASP A 52 2.49 -53.67 -22.71
N GLY A 53 2.65 -53.47 -24.02
CA GLY A 53 1.92 -54.21 -25.07
C GLY A 53 0.47 -53.80 -25.29
N ARG A 54 -0.02 -52.75 -24.60
CA ARG A 54 -1.38 -52.19 -24.79
C ARG A 54 -1.32 -50.90 -25.57
N ASN A 55 -2.28 -50.72 -26.48
CA ASN A 55 -2.46 -49.45 -27.18
C ASN A 55 -3.05 -48.41 -26.23
N VAL A 56 -2.47 -47.21 -26.22
CA VAL A 56 -2.87 -46.09 -25.38
C VAL A 56 -3.11 -44.87 -26.26
N VAL A 57 -4.15 -44.12 -25.92
CA VAL A 57 -4.45 -42.80 -26.49
C VAL A 57 -4.63 -41.82 -25.34
N LEU A 58 -3.89 -40.72 -25.36
CA LEU A 58 -4.02 -39.63 -24.40
C LEU A 58 -4.82 -38.48 -25.00
N PHE A 59 -5.73 -37.93 -24.20
CA PHE A 59 -6.44 -36.70 -24.51
C PHE A 59 -5.91 -35.58 -23.61
N ASP A 60 -5.19 -34.64 -24.21
CA ASP A 60 -4.73 -33.42 -23.54
C ASP A 60 -5.91 -32.44 -23.49
N THR A 61 -6.32 -32.01 -22.30
CA THR A 61 -7.42 -31.06 -22.15
C THR A 61 -6.91 -29.65 -21.93
N PRO A 62 -7.70 -28.62 -22.32
CA PRO A 62 -7.47 -27.26 -21.85
C PRO A 62 -7.31 -27.23 -20.32
N GLY A 63 -6.41 -26.38 -19.82
CA GLY A 63 -6.23 -26.20 -18.39
C GLY A 63 -7.30 -25.30 -17.81
N PHE A 64 -7.83 -25.65 -16.63
CA PHE A 64 -8.59 -24.71 -15.79
C PHE A 64 -7.67 -23.57 -15.31
N ASP A 65 -8.24 -22.42 -14.95
CA ASP A 65 -7.48 -21.21 -14.62
C ASP A 65 -6.63 -20.68 -15.79
N ASP A 66 -7.23 -20.66 -16.98
CA ASP A 66 -6.62 -20.06 -18.17
C ASP A 66 -6.90 -18.56 -18.25
N THR A 67 -5.94 -17.80 -18.79
CA THR A 67 -6.06 -16.34 -18.94
C THR A 67 -6.90 -15.92 -20.14
N GLU A 68 -7.04 -16.79 -21.15
CA GLU A 68 -7.79 -16.54 -22.38
C GLU A 68 -9.18 -17.19 -22.33
N LEU A 69 -9.29 -18.38 -21.73
CA LEU A 69 -10.55 -19.12 -21.63
C LEU A 69 -11.11 -19.11 -20.21
N SER A 70 -12.41 -18.81 -20.09
CA SER A 70 -13.10 -18.95 -18.81
C SER A 70 -13.26 -20.42 -18.41
N ASP A 71 -13.29 -20.71 -17.10
CA ASP A 71 -13.52 -22.07 -16.58
C ASP A 71 -14.81 -22.71 -17.13
N THR A 72 -15.85 -21.91 -17.38
CA THR A 72 -17.11 -22.36 -17.99
C THR A 72 -16.91 -22.84 -19.43
N GLU A 73 -16.11 -22.12 -20.22
CA GLU A 73 -15.79 -22.48 -21.60
C GLU A 73 -14.90 -23.73 -21.65
N ILE A 74 -13.93 -23.84 -20.74
CA ILE A 74 -13.09 -25.03 -20.59
C ILE A 74 -13.95 -26.25 -20.23
N LEU A 75 -14.84 -26.10 -19.24
CA LEU A 75 -15.77 -27.16 -18.86
C LEU A 75 -16.64 -27.59 -20.03
N LYS A 76 -17.19 -26.63 -20.80
CA LYS A 76 -18.02 -26.92 -21.98
C LYS A 76 -17.29 -27.77 -23.01
N ARG A 77 -16.03 -27.47 -23.30
CA ARG A 77 -15.23 -28.19 -24.29
C ARG A 77 -14.92 -29.61 -23.84
N ILE A 78 -14.53 -29.76 -22.59
CA ILE A 78 -14.28 -31.07 -21.97
C ILE A 78 -15.57 -31.90 -21.97
N ALA A 79 -16.68 -31.30 -21.53
CA ALA A 79 -17.97 -31.97 -21.43
C ALA A 79 -18.48 -32.43 -22.81
N SER A 80 -18.35 -31.58 -23.83
CA SER A 80 -18.72 -31.93 -25.22
C SER A 80 -17.89 -33.11 -25.72
N PHE A 81 -16.56 -33.05 -25.55
CA PHE A 81 -15.67 -34.15 -25.92
C PHE A 81 -16.03 -35.48 -25.22
N LEU A 82 -16.30 -35.44 -23.91
CA LEU A 82 -16.66 -36.63 -23.15
C LEU A 82 -18.02 -37.19 -23.54
N ALA A 83 -19.00 -36.32 -23.84
CA ALA A 83 -20.34 -36.71 -24.30
C ALA A 83 -20.27 -37.36 -25.68
N ASP A 84 -19.57 -36.74 -26.64
CA ASP A 84 -19.40 -37.27 -27.99
C ASP A 84 -18.69 -38.63 -27.97
N SER A 85 -17.62 -38.76 -27.17
CA SER A 85 -16.90 -40.03 -26.99
C SER A 85 -17.82 -41.13 -26.43
N TYR A 86 -18.64 -40.78 -25.42
CA TYR A 86 -19.58 -41.71 -24.80
C TYR A 86 -20.69 -42.17 -25.74
N GLN A 87 -21.28 -41.25 -26.51
CA GLN A 87 -22.30 -41.56 -27.52
C GLN A 87 -21.76 -42.49 -28.62
N ASN A 88 -20.48 -42.37 -28.95
CA ASN A 88 -19.78 -43.24 -29.88
C ASN A 88 -19.31 -44.57 -29.26
N GLY A 89 -19.75 -44.89 -28.04
CA GLY A 89 -19.45 -46.15 -27.34
C GLY A 89 -18.04 -46.23 -26.76
N SER A 90 -17.29 -45.13 -26.74
CA SER A 90 -15.94 -45.07 -26.19
C SER A 90 -15.99 -44.61 -24.72
N LYS A 91 -15.41 -45.40 -23.83
CA LYS A 91 -15.31 -45.08 -22.39
C LYS A 91 -13.86 -44.84 -22.00
N LEU A 92 -13.65 -43.94 -21.05
CA LEU A 92 -12.32 -43.69 -20.51
C LEU A 92 -11.89 -44.85 -19.61
N THR A 93 -10.70 -45.39 -19.89
CA THR A 93 -10.00 -46.35 -19.05
C THR A 93 -9.49 -45.68 -17.79
N GLY A 94 -9.06 -44.42 -17.89
CA GLY A 94 -8.48 -43.70 -16.78
C GLY A 94 -8.44 -42.18 -16.96
N VAL A 95 -8.20 -41.50 -15.86
CA VAL A 95 -8.06 -40.04 -15.83
C VAL A 95 -6.82 -39.68 -15.01
N LEU A 96 -5.97 -38.85 -15.58
CA LEU A 96 -4.82 -38.28 -14.88
C LEU A 96 -5.16 -36.86 -14.45
N TYR A 97 -5.09 -36.55 -13.15
CA TYR A 97 -5.25 -35.19 -12.66
C TYR A 97 -3.89 -34.62 -12.25
N PHE A 98 -3.39 -33.64 -12.98
CA PHE A 98 -2.10 -32.99 -12.74
C PHE A 98 -2.21 -31.81 -11.77
N HIS A 99 -1.32 -31.81 -10.78
CA HIS A 99 -1.21 -30.73 -9.80
C HIS A 99 0.26 -30.35 -9.59
N ARG A 100 0.58 -29.06 -9.52
CA ARG A 100 1.94 -28.61 -9.19
C ARG A 100 2.13 -28.68 -7.69
N ILE A 101 3.19 -29.35 -7.24
CA ILE A 101 3.48 -29.43 -5.79
C ILE A 101 3.81 -28.06 -5.19
N THR A 102 4.20 -27.08 -6.02
CA THR A 102 4.52 -25.71 -5.61
C THR A 102 3.30 -24.81 -5.44
N ASP A 103 2.10 -25.24 -5.82
CA ASP A 103 0.89 -24.44 -5.67
C ASP A 103 0.56 -24.27 -4.18
N ILE A 104 0.62 -23.05 -3.66
CA ILE A 104 0.38 -22.73 -2.24
C ILE A 104 -1.11 -22.83 -1.85
N ARG A 105 -1.38 -23.23 -0.60
CA ARG A 105 -2.75 -23.40 -0.04
C ARG A 105 -3.62 -22.14 -0.10
N MET A 106 -3.02 -20.96 -0.25
CA MET A 106 -3.68 -19.65 -0.33
C MET A 106 -4.30 -19.37 -1.71
N GLY A 107 -3.96 -20.15 -2.74
CA GLY A 107 -4.62 -20.06 -4.05
C GLY A 107 -5.91 -20.85 -4.05
N GLY A 108 -7.05 -20.21 -3.75
CA GLY A 108 -8.39 -20.84 -3.83
C GLY A 108 -8.65 -21.55 -5.16
N ILE A 109 -7.93 -21.17 -6.21
CA ILE A 109 -7.94 -21.72 -7.56
C ILE A 109 -7.73 -23.24 -7.59
N SER A 110 -6.68 -23.78 -6.98
CA SER A 110 -6.44 -25.24 -7.10
C SER A 110 -7.51 -26.09 -6.40
N ARG A 111 -8.15 -25.55 -5.34
CA ARG A 111 -9.30 -26.21 -4.70
C ARG A 111 -10.53 -26.17 -5.61
N ARG A 112 -10.79 -25.01 -6.22
CA ARG A 112 -11.88 -24.80 -7.18
C ARG A 112 -11.80 -25.79 -8.32
N THR A 113 -10.66 -25.81 -9.01
CA THR A 113 -10.41 -26.71 -10.13
C THR A 113 -10.61 -28.17 -9.75
N PHE A 114 -10.10 -28.59 -8.58
CA PHE A 114 -10.27 -29.97 -8.13
C PHE A 114 -11.72 -30.31 -7.79
N SER A 115 -12.48 -29.39 -7.20
CA SER A 115 -13.90 -29.60 -6.89
C SER A 115 -14.73 -29.77 -8.17
N VAL A 116 -14.49 -28.93 -9.19
CA VAL A 116 -15.13 -29.06 -10.50
C VAL A 116 -14.78 -30.40 -11.14
N PHE A 117 -13.50 -30.78 -11.13
CA PHE A 117 -13.03 -32.07 -11.63
C PHE A 117 -13.73 -33.25 -10.92
N ARG A 118 -13.82 -33.21 -9.58
CA ARG A 118 -14.48 -34.27 -8.80
C ARG A 118 -15.96 -34.41 -9.17
N ASN A 119 -16.67 -33.30 -9.37
CA ASN A 119 -18.07 -33.32 -9.80
C ASN A 119 -18.22 -33.83 -11.25
N LEU A 120 -17.26 -33.55 -12.11
CA LEU A 120 -17.22 -34.04 -13.49
C LEU A 120 -17.02 -35.58 -13.52
N CYS A 121 -16.10 -36.10 -12.71
CA CYS A 121 -15.90 -37.54 -12.48
C CYS A 121 -17.14 -38.20 -11.85
N GLY A 122 -17.65 -37.65 -10.75
CA GLY A 122 -18.55 -38.36 -9.85
C GLY A 122 -17.83 -39.39 -8.98
N ASN A 123 -18.49 -39.83 -7.92
CA ASN A 123 -17.86 -40.68 -6.90
C ASN A 123 -17.45 -42.07 -7.41
N ASP A 124 -18.19 -42.63 -8.38
CA ASP A 124 -18.01 -44.00 -8.84
C ASP A 124 -16.81 -44.17 -9.78
N SER A 125 -16.38 -43.09 -10.45
CA SER A 125 -15.26 -43.13 -11.39
C SER A 125 -13.92 -42.74 -10.76
N LEU A 126 -13.90 -42.37 -9.47
CA LEU A 126 -12.68 -41.91 -8.79
C LEU A 126 -11.63 -43.01 -8.63
N ALA A 127 -12.04 -44.29 -8.61
CA ALA A 127 -11.11 -45.43 -8.65
C ALA A 127 -10.24 -45.46 -9.92
N ASN A 128 -10.70 -44.80 -10.99
CA ASN A 128 -9.99 -44.64 -12.25
C ASN A 128 -9.26 -43.30 -12.35
N VAL A 129 -9.10 -42.58 -11.24
CA VAL A 129 -8.34 -41.33 -11.19
C VAL A 129 -6.98 -41.56 -10.57
N LEU A 130 -5.94 -41.11 -11.26
CA LEU A 130 -4.58 -41.00 -10.74
C LEU A 130 -4.20 -39.52 -10.65
N ILE A 131 -4.03 -39.04 -9.43
CA ILE A 131 -3.56 -37.69 -9.12
C ILE A 131 -2.04 -37.69 -9.26
N VAL A 132 -1.54 -36.92 -10.22
CA VAL A 132 -0.11 -36.80 -10.52
C VAL A 132 0.38 -35.46 -9.99
N THR A 133 1.25 -35.49 -8.98
CA THR A 133 1.93 -34.30 -8.49
C THR A 133 3.21 -34.08 -9.27
N ASN A 134 3.41 -32.88 -9.83
CA ASN A 134 4.51 -32.54 -10.73
C ASN A 134 5.31 -31.32 -10.20
N MET A 135 6.40 -30.95 -10.88
CA MET A 135 7.30 -29.84 -10.53
C MET A 135 8.02 -30.02 -9.19
N TRP A 136 8.41 -31.26 -8.91
CA TRP A 136 9.22 -31.60 -7.76
C TRP A 136 10.65 -31.12 -7.93
N SER A 137 11.28 -30.74 -6.82
CA SER A 137 12.73 -30.60 -6.77
C SER A 137 13.36 -31.99 -6.67
N ASP A 138 14.58 -32.13 -7.19
CA ASP A 138 15.37 -33.36 -7.04
C ASP A 138 16.70 -33.03 -6.32
N PRO A 139 16.85 -33.40 -5.03
CA PRO A 139 15.85 -34.07 -4.18
C PRO A 139 14.69 -33.15 -3.75
N PRO A 140 13.53 -33.70 -3.33
CA PRO A 140 12.39 -32.91 -2.83
C PRO A 140 12.75 -32.06 -1.61
N THR A 141 12.28 -30.82 -1.59
CA THR A 141 12.44 -29.92 -0.44
C THR A 141 11.48 -30.29 0.70
N GLN A 142 11.82 -29.95 1.94
CA GLN A 142 10.92 -30.16 3.08
C GLN A 142 9.55 -29.49 2.85
N ALA A 143 9.55 -28.28 2.30
CA ALA A 143 8.30 -27.57 1.98
C ALA A 143 7.41 -28.34 0.99
N GLN A 144 7.97 -29.00 -0.02
CA GLN A 144 7.21 -29.84 -0.96
C GLN A 144 6.68 -31.11 -0.30
N ILE A 145 7.44 -31.71 0.62
CA ILE A 145 7.01 -32.89 1.39
C ILE A 145 5.85 -32.53 2.32
N ASP A 146 5.97 -31.43 3.07
CA ASP A 146 4.92 -30.93 3.96
C ASP A 146 3.66 -30.59 3.15
N ARG A 147 3.85 -29.99 1.97
CA ARG A 147 2.77 -29.64 1.05
C ARG A 147 2.04 -30.88 0.52
N GLU A 148 2.77 -31.95 0.22
CA GLU A 148 2.16 -33.21 -0.22
C GLU A 148 1.26 -33.81 0.86
N ALA A 149 1.73 -33.87 2.10
CA ALA A 149 0.92 -34.34 3.23
C ALA A 149 -0.32 -33.47 3.39
N GLU A 150 -0.15 -32.14 3.29
CA GLU A 150 -1.24 -31.18 3.41
C GLU A 150 -2.32 -31.34 2.32
N ILE A 151 -1.96 -31.52 1.04
CA ILE A 151 -2.94 -31.70 -0.04
C ILE A 151 -3.55 -33.11 -0.06
N ARG A 152 -2.82 -34.11 0.45
CA ARG A 152 -3.30 -35.48 0.57
C ARG A 152 -4.36 -35.61 1.66
N ASP A 153 -4.10 -35.06 2.84
CA ASP A 153 -4.88 -35.32 4.05
C ASP A 153 -5.96 -34.28 4.34
N HIS A 154 -6.07 -33.24 3.51
CA HIS A 154 -7.04 -32.17 3.73
C HIS A 154 -8.37 -32.40 3.00
N LYS A 155 -9.47 -32.31 3.75
CA LYS A 155 -10.85 -32.51 3.30
C LYS A 155 -11.30 -31.63 2.12
N ASP A 156 -10.73 -30.44 1.97
CA ASP A 156 -11.05 -29.54 0.85
C ASP A 156 -10.14 -29.78 -0.38
N PHE A 157 -9.36 -30.86 -0.38
CA PHE A 157 -8.35 -31.17 -1.38
C PHE A 157 -8.48 -32.65 -1.79
N PHE A 158 -7.40 -33.44 -1.83
CA PHE A 158 -7.44 -34.79 -2.42
C PHE A 158 -8.01 -35.87 -1.50
N GLN A 159 -8.05 -35.64 -0.19
CA GLN A 159 -8.56 -36.62 0.79
C GLN A 159 -9.88 -37.28 0.36
N PRO A 160 -10.95 -36.53 -0.02
CA PRO A 160 -12.23 -37.15 -0.38
C PRO A 160 -12.17 -38.03 -1.62
N ALA A 161 -11.25 -37.76 -2.55
CA ALA A 161 -11.07 -38.60 -3.72
C ALA A 161 -10.25 -39.85 -3.41
N LEU A 162 -9.22 -39.72 -2.57
CA LEU A 162 -8.42 -40.84 -2.10
C LEU A 162 -9.27 -41.84 -1.32
N GLU A 163 -10.19 -41.35 -0.47
CA GLU A 163 -11.18 -42.18 0.25
C GLU A 163 -12.15 -42.93 -0.69
N LYS A 164 -12.29 -42.47 -1.93
CA LYS A 164 -13.12 -43.07 -2.98
C LYS A 164 -12.32 -43.89 -4.01
N GLY A 165 -11.06 -44.19 -3.70
CA GLY A 165 -10.22 -45.10 -4.49
C GLY A 165 -9.31 -44.41 -5.50
N ALA A 166 -9.31 -43.08 -5.59
CA ALA A 166 -8.28 -42.39 -6.36
C ALA A 166 -6.90 -42.66 -5.74
N ARG A 167 -5.87 -42.64 -6.57
CA ARG A 167 -4.48 -42.80 -6.12
C ARG A 167 -3.70 -41.53 -6.38
N MET A 168 -2.63 -41.32 -5.62
CA MET A 168 -1.72 -40.18 -5.81
C MET A 168 -0.30 -40.67 -6.01
N VAL A 169 0.39 -40.09 -7.00
CA VAL A 169 1.79 -40.39 -7.31
C VAL A 169 2.58 -39.12 -7.60
N ARG A 170 3.89 -39.16 -7.35
CA ARG A 170 4.83 -38.10 -7.72
C ARG A 170 5.39 -38.39 -9.12
N ARG A 171 5.43 -37.37 -9.96
CA ARG A 171 6.21 -37.38 -11.19
C ARG A 171 7.52 -36.64 -10.94
N SER A 172 8.61 -37.38 -10.79
CA SER A 172 9.92 -36.80 -10.44
C SER A 172 10.70 -36.29 -11.65
N HIS A 173 10.49 -36.86 -12.84
CA HIS A 173 11.27 -36.53 -14.04
C HIS A 173 10.38 -36.35 -15.28
N GLU A 174 10.75 -35.40 -16.13
CA GLU A 174 10.11 -35.15 -17.42
C GLU A 174 10.73 -36.05 -18.50
N THR A 175 10.52 -37.36 -18.36
CA THR A 175 11.00 -38.37 -19.32
C THR A 175 9.89 -39.31 -19.74
N LYS A 176 10.11 -39.98 -20.88
CA LYS A 176 9.21 -41.01 -21.39
C LYS A 176 9.06 -42.17 -20.42
N GLU A 177 10.14 -42.59 -19.79
CA GLU A 177 10.16 -43.69 -18.82
C GLU A 177 9.27 -43.36 -17.62
N SER A 178 9.42 -42.16 -17.05
CA SER A 178 8.57 -41.71 -15.93
C SER A 178 7.10 -41.60 -16.34
N ALA A 179 6.82 -41.13 -17.57
CA ALA A 179 5.45 -41.08 -18.07
C ALA A 179 4.85 -42.49 -18.23
N HIS A 180 5.63 -43.44 -18.74
CA HIS A 180 5.20 -44.83 -18.92
C HIS A 180 4.96 -45.53 -17.59
N GLU A 181 5.81 -45.32 -16.57
CA GLU A 181 5.59 -45.80 -15.20
C GLU A 181 4.25 -45.32 -14.63
N ILE A 182 3.91 -44.06 -14.88
CA ILE A 182 2.62 -43.49 -14.47
C ILE A 182 1.45 -44.17 -15.21
N LEU A 183 1.56 -44.35 -16.52
CA LEU A 183 0.52 -44.98 -17.33
C LEU A 183 0.31 -46.45 -16.97
N LYS A 184 1.36 -47.20 -16.65
CA LYS A 184 1.27 -48.62 -16.22
C LYS A 184 0.32 -48.82 -15.03
N MET A 185 0.19 -47.82 -14.17
CA MET A 185 -0.73 -47.88 -13.04
C MET A 185 -2.20 -47.84 -13.44
N ILE A 186 -2.56 -47.37 -14.64
CA ILE A 186 -3.95 -47.07 -15.03
C ILE A 186 -4.45 -47.82 -16.28
N ILE A 187 -3.57 -48.19 -17.22
CA ILE A 187 -3.89 -48.85 -18.51
C ILE A 187 -4.50 -50.28 -18.39
N GLY A 188 -4.83 -50.74 -17.18
CA GLY A 188 -5.42 -52.05 -16.92
C GLY A 188 -6.71 -52.03 -16.11
N GLN A 189 -7.24 -50.84 -15.84
CA GLN A 189 -8.50 -50.69 -15.15
C GLN A 189 -9.66 -50.87 -16.14
N GLU A 190 -10.80 -51.34 -15.65
CA GLU A 190 -12.02 -51.39 -16.45
C GLU A 190 -12.51 -49.98 -16.76
N ALA A 191 -12.92 -49.74 -18.00
CA ALA A 191 -13.38 -48.42 -18.41
C ALA A 191 -14.64 -48.01 -17.65
N THR A 192 -14.64 -46.78 -17.14
CA THR A 192 -15.72 -46.23 -16.31
C THR A 192 -16.43 -45.09 -17.02
N THR A 193 -17.63 -44.76 -16.54
CA THR A 193 -18.45 -43.67 -17.08
C THR A 193 -18.52 -42.55 -16.05
N MET A 194 -18.06 -41.37 -16.44
CA MET A 194 -18.05 -40.19 -15.58
C MET A 194 -19.46 -39.62 -15.39
N SER A 195 -19.72 -38.93 -14.28
CA SER A 195 -21.03 -38.32 -13.97
C SER A 195 -21.49 -37.39 -15.06
N ILE A 196 -20.59 -36.58 -15.62
CA ILE A 196 -20.94 -35.62 -16.68
C ILE A 196 -21.46 -36.32 -17.95
N GLN A 197 -20.96 -37.51 -18.26
CA GLN A 197 -21.40 -38.27 -19.43
C GLN A 197 -22.82 -38.81 -19.22
N ARG A 198 -23.11 -39.33 -18.02
CA ARG A 198 -24.46 -39.78 -17.66
C ARG A 198 -25.44 -38.61 -17.62
N GLU A 199 -25.06 -37.50 -17.01
CA GLU A 199 -25.89 -36.30 -16.90
C GLU A 199 -26.27 -35.74 -18.28
N LEU A 200 -25.31 -35.64 -19.21
CA LEU A 200 -25.55 -35.07 -20.54
C LEU A 200 -26.19 -36.05 -21.53
N VAL A 201 -25.83 -37.33 -21.48
CA VAL A 201 -26.24 -38.32 -22.49
C VAL A 201 -27.41 -39.18 -22.02
N ASP A 202 -27.31 -39.78 -20.83
CA ASP A 202 -28.34 -40.70 -20.32
C ASP A 202 -29.54 -39.94 -19.74
N GLU A 203 -29.26 -38.88 -18.97
CA GLU A 203 -30.27 -38.05 -18.31
C GLU A 203 -30.73 -36.85 -19.16
N GLN A 204 -30.06 -36.60 -20.29
CA GLN A 204 -30.35 -35.49 -21.23
C GLN A 204 -30.43 -34.10 -20.57
N LYS A 205 -29.61 -33.84 -19.55
CA LYS A 205 -29.51 -32.52 -18.91
C LYS A 205 -28.80 -31.54 -19.82
N GLU A 206 -29.17 -30.26 -19.72
CA GLU A 206 -28.34 -29.18 -20.26
C GLU A 206 -27.04 -29.07 -19.47
N LEU A 207 -25.98 -28.58 -20.11
CA LEU A 207 -24.68 -28.40 -19.45
C LEU A 207 -24.78 -27.55 -18.19
N SER A 208 -25.61 -26.50 -18.19
CA SER A 208 -25.87 -25.64 -17.03
C SER A 208 -26.43 -26.38 -15.82
N ASP A 209 -27.17 -27.47 -16.03
CA ASP A 209 -27.82 -28.24 -14.97
C ASP A 209 -26.94 -29.37 -14.42
N THR A 210 -25.74 -29.55 -14.97
CA THR A 210 -24.78 -30.57 -14.51
C THR A 210 -24.13 -30.15 -13.20
N LYS A 211 -23.75 -31.14 -12.38
CA LYS A 211 -23.09 -30.87 -11.08
C LYS A 211 -21.78 -30.12 -11.25
N ALA A 212 -21.04 -30.40 -12.33
CA ALA A 212 -19.79 -29.72 -12.63
C ALA A 212 -20.01 -28.23 -12.93
N SER A 213 -21.03 -27.88 -13.74
CA SER A 213 -21.33 -26.48 -14.06
C SER A 213 -21.85 -25.70 -12.87
N GLN A 214 -22.75 -26.30 -12.07
CA GLN A 214 -23.24 -25.69 -10.84
C GLN A 214 -22.10 -25.39 -9.86
N GLU A 215 -21.09 -26.25 -9.81
CA GLU A 215 -19.90 -26.04 -8.99
C GLU A 215 -19.03 -24.89 -9.52
N VAL A 216 -18.81 -24.79 -10.84
CA VAL A 216 -18.13 -23.64 -11.45
C VAL A 216 -18.86 -22.34 -11.11
N GLU A 217 -20.18 -22.30 -11.27
CA GLU A 217 -21.00 -21.12 -10.98
C GLU A 217 -20.95 -20.75 -9.49
N ARG A 218 -21.01 -21.73 -8.59
CA ARG A 218 -20.88 -21.53 -7.15
C ARG A 218 -19.54 -20.88 -6.80
N GLU A 219 -18.44 -21.36 -7.40
CA GLU A 219 -17.10 -20.83 -7.16
C GLU A 219 -16.92 -19.43 -7.74
N LEU A 220 -17.47 -19.16 -8.92
CA LEU A 220 -17.49 -17.82 -9.52
C LEU A 220 -18.29 -16.83 -8.66
N ARG A 221 -19.45 -17.24 -8.14
CA ARG A 221 -20.26 -16.42 -7.25
C ARG A 221 -19.52 -16.08 -5.96
N MET A 222 -18.92 -17.07 -5.30
CA MET A 222 -18.13 -16.83 -4.08
C MET A 222 -16.90 -15.95 -4.35
N ALA A 223 -16.26 -16.09 -5.52
CA ALA A 223 -15.17 -15.21 -5.93
C ALA A 223 -15.64 -13.76 -6.10
N ALA A 224 -16.79 -13.56 -6.74
CA ALA A 224 -17.39 -12.25 -6.94
C ALA A 224 -17.79 -11.59 -5.61
N GLU A 225 -18.44 -12.33 -4.71
CA GLU A 225 -18.80 -11.85 -3.36
C GLU A 225 -17.57 -11.44 -2.55
N LYS A 226 -16.52 -12.28 -2.55
CA LYS A 226 -15.25 -11.96 -1.89
C LYS A 226 -14.61 -10.70 -2.47
N HIS A 227 -14.56 -10.60 -3.80
CA HIS A 227 -13.99 -9.43 -4.47
C HIS A 227 -14.80 -8.15 -4.15
N GLN A 228 -16.13 -8.22 -4.16
CA GLN A 228 -16.99 -7.10 -3.77
C GLN A 228 -16.75 -6.67 -2.33
N ALA A 229 -16.59 -7.61 -1.39
CA ALA A 229 -16.27 -7.33 -0.01
C ALA A 229 -14.89 -6.66 0.16
N GLU A 230 -13.88 -7.14 -0.56
CA GLU A 230 -12.53 -6.53 -0.57
C GLU A 230 -12.56 -5.11 -1.14
N VAL A 231 -13.29 -4.89 -2.24
CA VAL A 231 -13.47 -3.55 -2.83
C VAL A 231 -14.21 -2.62 -1.86
N ALA A 232 -15.26 -3.10 -1.20
CA ALA A 232 -16.00 -2.31 -0.21
C ALA A 232 -15.12 -1.93 0.99
N LYS A 233 -14.31 -2.86 1.49
CA LYS A 233 -13.36 -2.63 2.57
C LYS A 233 -12.29 -1.60 2.16
N ALA A 234 -11.69 -1.76 0.99
CA ALA A 234 -10.69 -0.83 0.48
C ALA A 234 -11.25 0.59 0.29
N LYS A 235 -12.50 0.72 -0.19
CA LYS A 235 -13.19 2.01 -0.28
C LYS A 235 -13.41 2.64 1.10
N ALA A 236 -13.87 1.87 2.08
CA ALA A 236 -14.09 2.36 3.44
C ALA A 236 -12.77 2.82 4.10
N GLU A 237 -11.68 2.08 3.91
CA GLU A 237 -10.35 2.45 4.39
C GLU A 237 -9.86 3.75 3.72
N MET A 238 -10.06 3.89 2.41
CA MET A 238 -9.72 5.10 1.67
C MET A 238 -10.53 6.32 2.15
N GLU A 239 -11.84 6.17 2.37
CA GLU A 239 -12.69 7.25 2.89
C GLU A 239 -12.30 7.65 4.32
N ALA A 240 -11.98 6.68 5.19
CA ALA A 240 -11.53 6.95 6.55
C ALA A 240 -10.19 7.71 6.55
N ALA A 241 -9.24 7.29 5.70
CA ALA A 241 -7.95 7.99 5.56
C ALA A 241 -8.12 9.42 5.05
N LEU A 242 -9.04 9.65 4.10
CA LEU A 242 -9.34 11.00 3.59
C LEU A 242 -9.93 11.88 4.70
N ARG A 243 -10.90 11.38 5.47
CA ARG A 243 -11.49 12.13 6.60
C ARG A 243 -10.44 12.49 7.65
N GLU A 244 -9.56 11.56 7.99
CA GLU A 244 -8.48 11.83 8.94
C GLU A 244 -7.52 12.90 8.41
N GLN A 245 -7.19 12.86 7.12
CA GLN A 245 -6.35 13.87 6.49
C GLN A 245 -7.03 15.26 6.48
N GLU A 246 -8.32 15.32 6.17
CA GLU A 246 -9.11 16.55 6.21
C GLU A 246 -9.20 17.15 7.62
N GLU A 247 -9.41 16.31 8.64
CA GLU A 247 -9.42 16.76 10.04
C GLU A 247 -8.05 17.26 10.48
N ARG A 248 -6.96 16.57 10.14
CA ARG A 248 -5.59 17.02 10.43
C ARG A 248 -5.30 18.37 9.77
N ALA A 249 -5.62 18.51 8.47
CA ALA A 249 -5.43 19.75 7.74
C ALA A 249 -6.27 20.91 8.34
N ARG A 250 -7.49 20.62 8.79
CA ARG A 250 -8.34 21.60 9.47
C ARG A 250 -7.73 22.06 10.80
N ARG A 251 -7.28 21.13 11.65
CA ARG A 251 -6.64 21.46 12.94
C ARG A 251 -5.38 22.30 12.74
N GLU A 252 -4.54 21.94 11.77
CA GLU A 252 -3.34 22.71 11.44
C GLU A 252 -3.67 24.14 10.99
N ARG A 253 -4.71 24.32 10.17
CA ARG A 253 -5.18 25.66 9.76
C ARG A 253 -5.71 26.46 10.94
N GLU A 254 -6.50 25.85 11.82
CA GLU A 254 -7.04 26.50 13.03
C GLU A 254 -5.90 26.93 13.97
N GLU A 255 -4.89 26.08 14.19
CA GLU A 255 -3.70 26.42 14.97
C GLU A 255 -2.87 27.55 14.35
N GLN A 256 -2.65 27.51 13.03
CA GLN A 256 -1.94 28.58 12.32
C GLN A 256 -2.68 29.92 12.42
N GLN A 257 -4.00 29.92 12.27
CA GLN A 257 -4.82 31.12 12.45
C GLN A 257 -4.77 31.65 13.88
N ALA A 258 -4.84 30.77 14.90
CA ALA A 258 -4.73 31.18 16.30
C ALA A 258 -3.37 31.80 16.60
N ARG A 259 -2.28 31.20 16.11
CA ARG A 259 -0.92 31.74 16.25
C ARG A 259 -0.77 33.10 15.57
N ALA A 260 -1.33 33.26 14.36
CA ALA A 260 -1.30 34.53 13.64
C ALA A 260 -2.04 35.65 14.40
N ARG A 261 -3.24 35.37 14.92
CA ARG A 261 -4.00 36.34 15.73
C ARG A 261 -3.26 36.73 17.01
N ALA A 262 -2.70 35.75 17.73
CA ALA A 262 -1.93 36.02 18.94
C ALA A 262 -0.67 36.86 18.65
N ALA A 263 0.01 36.62 17.53
CA ALA A 263 1.15 37.42 17.10
C ALA A 263 0.75 38.86 16.72
N GLU A 264 -0.40 39.04 16.06
CA GLU A 264 -0.94 40.35 15.73
C GLU A 264 -1.33 41.14 16.99
N GLU A 265 -2.04 40.51 17.93
CA GLU A 265 -2.40 41.13 19.21
C GLU A 265 -1.16 41.54 20.00
N LYS A 266 -0.12 40.68 20.03
CA LYS A 266 1.16 41.01 20.66
C LYS A 266 1.85 42.20 19.99
N ARG A 267 1.88 42.25 18.65
CA ARG A 267 2.42 43.42 17.92
C ARG A 267 1.65 44.69 18.22
N LEU A 268 0.32 44.61 18.38
CA LEU A 268 -0.50 45.77 18.73
C LEU A 268 -0.12 46.31 20.11
N LYS A 269 -0.03 45.41 21.11
CA LYS A 269 0.39 45.76 22.48
C LYS A 269 1.81 46.35 22.52
N GLU A 270 2.75 45.75 21.80
CA GLU A 270 4.11 46.28 21.69
C GLU A 270 4.14 47.67 21.03
N MET A 271 3.31 47.90 20.01
CA MET A 271 3.19 49.20 19.35
C MET A 271 2.56 50.26 20.27
N GLU A 272 1.55 49.90 21.06
CA GLU A 272 0.93 50.77 22.06
C GLU A 272 1.93 51.13 23.18
N GLU A 273 2.67 50.15 23.70
CA GLU A 273 3.72 50.41 24.70
C GLU A 273 4.83 51.31 24.14
N MET A 274 5.26 51.08 22.90
CA MET A 274 6.25 51.92 22.23
C MET A 274 5.73 53.36 22.06
N ARG A 275 4.46 53.53 21.66
CA ARG A 275 3.82 54.85 21.58
C ARG A 275 3.78 55.55 22.93
N ARG A 276 3.41 54.83 24.00
CA ARG A 276 3.39 55.37 25.37
C ARG A 276 4.78 55.81 25.81
N LYS A 277 5.80 54.97 25.65
CA LYS A 277 7.19 55.29 25.97
C LYS A 277 7.70 56.50 25.19
N ASN A 278 7.41 56.58 23.89
CA ASN A 278 7.77 57.72 23.07
C ASN A 278 7.08 59.01 23.52
N GLN A 279 5.80 58.95 23.92
CA GLN A 279 5.08 60.10 24.47
C GLN A 279 5.68 60.56 25.79
N GLU A 280 5.95 59.64 26.73
CA GLU A 280 6.62 59.93 27.99
C GLU A 280 8.01 60.55 27.78
N GLU A 281 8.79 60.03 26.83
CA GLU A 281 10.10 60.56 26.49
C GLU A 281 10.01 61.96 25.87
N GLN A 282 9.04 62.20 24.97
CA GLN A 282 8.80 63.52 24.40
C GLN A 282 8.37 64.54 25.47
N GLU A 283 7.48 64.16 26.39
CA GLU A 283 7.08 65.02 27.50
C GLU A 283 8.26 65.33 28.42
N LYS A 284 9.09 64.33 28.73
CA LYS A 284 10.30 64.51 29.54
C LYS A 284 11.26 65.48 28.86
N ARG A 285 11.58 65.28 27.57
CA ARG A 285 12.44 66.17 26.79
C ARG A 285 11.88 67.60 26.75
N ARG A 286 10.56 67.75 26.63
CA ARG A 286 9.90 69.06 26.67
C ARG A 286 10.07 69.73 28.04
N ARG A 287 9.84 69.01 29.14
CA ARG A 287 10.05 69.54 30.50
C ARG A 287 11.50 69.94 30.75
N GLU A 288 12.46 69.11 30.32
CA GLU A 288 13.89 69.42 30.43
C GLU A 288 14.26 70.66 29.62
N ALA A 289 13.73 70.81 28.41
CA ALA A 289 13.94 72.01 27.59
C ALA A 289 13.32 73.28 28.22
N GLU A 290 12.11 73.18 28.76
CA GLU A 290 11.44 74.27 29.49
C GLU A 290 12.23 74.68 30.74
N ALA A 291 12.72 73.71 31.53
CA ALA A 291 13.54 73.94 32.71
C ALA A 291 14.91 74.53 32.36
N ALA A 292 15.57 74.05 31.31
CA ALA A 292 16.84 74.60 30.82
C ALA A 292 16.68 76.05 30.37
N LYS A 293 15.58 76.37 29.66
CA LYS A 293 15.26 77.75 29.27
C LYS A 293 15.03 78.63 30.50
N ALA A 294 14.25 78.17 31.48
CA ALA A 294 14.03 78.90 32.72
C ALA A 294 15.33 79.13 33.53
N ALA A 295 16.22 78.14 33.56
CA ALA A 295 17.53 78.25 34.21
C ALA A 295 18.44 79.26 33.48
N GLN A 296 18.46 79.26 32.14
CA GLN A 296 19.16 80.28 31.36
C GLN A 296 18.63 81.68 31.64
N GLU A 297 17.30 81.87 31.65
CA GLU A 297 16.69 83.15 31.97
C GLU A 297 17.00 83.61 33.40
N ALA A 298 16.99 82.69 34.39
CA ALA A 298 17.38 82.99 35.77
C ALA A 298 18.86 83.37 35.89
N MET A 299 19.75 82.68 35.16
CA MET A 299 21.18 82.98 35.14
C MET A 299 21.46 84.33 34.48
N GLU A 300 20.75 84.68 33.41
CA GLU A 300 20.84 86.02 32.81
C GLU A 300 20.36 87.11 33.77
N ARG A 301 19.25 86.90 34.48
CA ARG A 301 18.77 87.85 35.51
C ARG A 301 19.80 88.00 36.62
N ALA A 302 20.32 86.91 37.16
CA ALA A 302 21.36 86.95 38.19
C ALA A 302 22.63 87.67 37.70
N ARG A 303 23.03 87.49 36.43
CA ARG A 303 24.14 88.23 35.82
C ARG A 303 23.87 89.73 35.79
N ARG A 304 22.66 90.13 35.34
CA ARG A 304 22.26 91.54 35.31
C ARG A 304 22.23 92.15 36.71
N ASP A 305 21.70 91.43 37.69
CA ASP A 305 21.63 91.88 39.09
C ASP A 305 23.03 92.02 39.70
N MET A 306 23.94 91.08 39.40
CA MET A 306 25.34 91.15 39.85
C MET A 306 26.09 92.31 39.18
N GLU A 307 25.91 92.51 37.88
CA GLU A 307 26.47 93.68 37.16
C GLU A 307 25.94 95.00 37.76
N ALA A 308 24.66 95.07 38.10
CA ALA A 308 24.06 96.23 38.74
C ALA A 308 24.59 96.44 40.17
N ALA A 309 24.74 95.38 40.96
CA ALA A 309 25.32 95.45 42.30
C ALA A 309 26.80 95.88 42.27
N ALA A 310 27.60 95.34 41.34
CA ALA A 310 28.98 95.74 41.13
C ALA A 310 29.09 97.22 40.72
N ARG A 311 28.19 97.71 39.86
CA ARG A 311 28.10 99.15 39.52
C ARG A 311 27.80 100.00 40.75
N ARG A 312 26.82 99.61 41.58
CA ARG A 312 26.49 100.33 42.83
C ARG A 312 27.67 100.37 43.81
N GLN A 313 28.34 99.23 44.02
CA GLN A 313 29.53 99.17 44.88
C GLN A 313 30.67 100.03 44.35
N TRP A 314 30.87 100.07 43.02
CA TRP A 314 31.87 100.93 42.40
C TRP A 314 31.52 102.41 42.55
N GLU A 315 30.25 102.79 42.38
CA GLU A 315 29.76 104.15 42.60
C GLU A 315 29.90 104.58 44.07
N GLU A 316 29.56 103.71 45.02
CA GLU A 316 29.74 103.95 46.46
C GLU A 316 31.23 104.08 46.83
N ALA A 317 32.10 103.21 46.29
CA ALA A 317 33.55 103.31 46.48
C ALA A 317 34.10 104.61 45.89
N GLN A 318 33.62 105.05 44.72
CA GLN A 318 33.97 106.34 44.15
C GLN A 318 33.48 107.51 45.01
N ALA A 319 32.25 107.46 45.52
CA ALA A 319 31.70 108.47 46.40
C ALA A 319 32.50 108.54 47.71
N HIS A 320 32.85 107.39 48.29
CA HIS A 320 33.68 107.32 49.48
C HIS A 320 35.10 107.84 49.23
N ALA A 321 35.70 107.55 48.07
CA ALA A 321 37.00 108.10 47.67
C ALA A 321 36.93 109.63 47.48
N ARG A 322 35.86 110.16 46.87
CA ARG A 322 35.62 111.60 46.74
C ARG A 322 35.44 112.29 48.10
N HIS A 323 34.68 111.67 49.00
CA HIS A 323 34.50 112.17 50.35
C HIS A 323 35.82 112.16 51.16
N MET A 324 36.62 111.10 51.04
CA MET A 324 37.96 111.04 51.64
C MET A 324 38.91 112.08 51.04
N ALA A 325 38.85 112.33 49.73
CA ALA A 325 39.63 113.37 49.07
C ALA A 325 39.20 114.79 49.50
N GLN A 326 37.89 115.03 49.67
CA GLN A 326 37.37 116.28 50.23
C GLN A 326 37.83 116.47 51.68
N ARG A 327 37.73 115.43 52.51
CA ARG A 327 38.16 115.48 53.92
C ARG A 327 39.67 115.69 54.05
N ALA A 328 40.47 115.11 53.15
CA ALA A 328 41.89 115.39 53.04
C ALA A 328 42.15 116.84 52.63
N ALA A 329 41.41 117.38 51.65
CA ALA A 329 41.51 118.78 51.22
C ALA A 329 41.06 119.77 52.33
N ASP A 330 40.05 119.43 53.13
CA ASP A 330 39.56 120.23 54.25
C ASP A 330 40.55 120.21 55.42
N LEU A 331 41.15 119.06 55.74
CA LEU A 331 42.28 118.95 56.69
C LEU A 331 43.50 119.77 56.22
N GLN A 332 43.76 119.79 54.91
CA GLN A 332 44.83 120.59 54.32
C GLN A 332 44.53 122.10 54.41
N ARG A 333 43.26 122.51 54.25
CA ARG A 333 42.79 123.88 54.52
C ARG A 333 42.82 124.26 56.00
N GLU A 334 42.53 123.35 56.93
CA GLU A 334 42.65 123.59 58.38
C GLU A 334 44.11 123.76 58.82
N LEU A 335 45.05 123.10 58.13
CA LEU A 335 46.49 123.29 58.34
C LEU A 335 47.01 124.60 57.73
N GLU A 336 46.43 125.08 56.62
CA GLU A 336 46.80 126.36 55.99
C GLU A 336 46.15 127.59 56.66
N ASN A 337 45.05 127.43 57.43
CA ASN A 337 44.30 128.51 58.10
C ASN A 337 44.48 128.59 59.63
N ARG A 338 45.63 128.16 60.17
CA ARG A 338 46.00 128.43 61.57
C ARG A 338 47.00 129.60 61.67
N PRO A 339 46.53 130.85 61.89
CA PRO A 339 47.39 132.00 62.15
C PRO A 339 47.89 132.05 63.59
N GLY A 340 49.20 132.28 63.70
CA GLY A 340 49.97 132.92 64.78
C GLY A 340 49.36 133.08 66.17
N CYS A 341 49.95 132.36 67.13
CA CYS A 341 50.08 132.85 68.50
C CYS A 341 51.44 133.58 68.60
N VAL A 342 51.41 134.86 68.95
CA VAL A 342 52.57 135.65 69.39
C VAL A 342 52.30 136.06 70.82
N ILE A 343 53.12 135.62 71.78
CA ILE A 343 53.42 136.38 73.01
C ILE A 343 54.88 136.12 73.41
N ALA A 344 55.60 137.25 73.57
CA ALA A 344 56.79 137.54 74.40
C ALA A 344 58.07 136.72 74.24
#